data_AF-A0A917DD58-F1
#
_entry.id   AF-A0A917DD58-F1
#
_cell.length_a   1.000
_cell.length_b   1.000
_cell.length_c   1.000
_cell.angle_alpha   90.00
_cell.angle_beta   90.00
_cell.angle_gamma   90.00
#
_symmetry.space_group_name_H-M   'P 1'
#
loop_
_entity.id
_entity.type
_entity.pdbx_description
1 polymer ?
#
loop_
_entity_poly.entity_id
_entity_poly.type
_entity_poly.pdbx_seq_one_letter_code
_entity_poly.pdbx_strand_id
1 'polypeptide(L)'
;MSPVLSRSPSEAALSGRLRRIAGIFNFERVLTLSLCLASLGFFVSAYSISLRDPDYFTRQILSSMRPTNIDPIITGTIIEADKNAMPAPQIVRARPPVAADYQIVMVFENEAILATDQELMRVKVGSRVPGLGDVLKIDPTETGGTVVASEATLRSVAQ
;
A
#
# COMPACT_ATOMS: atom_id res chain seq x y z
N MET A 1 -7.81 -28.85 88.78
CA MET A 1 -6.39 -28.86 88.38
C MET A 1 -6.34 -29.02 86.87
N SER A 2 -6.16 -27.90 86.16
CA SER A 2 -6.09 -27.88 84.69
C SER A 2 -4.67 -27.47 84.30
N PRO A 3 -3.93 -28.27 83.51
CA PRO A 3 -2.58 -27.89 83.11
C PRO A 3 -2.67 -26.82 82.01
N VAL A 4 -2.23 -25.61 82.35
CA VAL A 4 -1.97 -24.53 81.39
C VAL A 4 -0.65 -24.85 80.69
N LEU A 5 -0.72 -25.42 79.50
CA LEU A 5 0.42 -25.65 78.62
C LEU A 5 0.90 -24.29 78.05
N SER A 6 2.01 -23.80 78.57
CA SER A 6 2.73 -22.63 78.04
C SER A 6 3.30 -22.97 76.66
N ARG A 7 2.69 -22.44 75.59
CA ARG A 7 3.30 -22.48 74.24
C ARG A 7 4.52 -21.55 74.19
N SER A 8 5.61 -22.05 73.62
CA SER A 8 6.88 -21.33 73.51
C SER A 8 6.80 -20.20 72.45
N PRO A 9 7.51 -19.08 72.65
CA PRO A 9 7.45 -17.93 71.74
C PRO A 9 8.05 -18.18 70.35
N SER A 10 8.83 -19.25 70.17
CA SER A 10 9.45 -19.61 68.88
C SER A 10 8.47 -20.23 67.87
N GLU A 11 7.44 -20.95 68.33
CA GLU A 11 6.42 -21.55 67.44
C GLU A 11 5.43 -20.51 66.89
N ALA A 12 5.15 -19.44 67.64
CA ALA A 12 4.29 -18.34 67.20
C ALA A 12 4.93 -17.49 66.08
N ALA A 13 6.27 -17.34 66.08
CA ALA A 13 6.98 -16.55 65.09
C ALA A 13 7.08 -17.24 63.71
N LEU A 14 7.25 -18.57 63.70
CA LEU A 14 7.30 -19.38 62.47
C LEU A 14 5.93 -19.47 61.79
N SER A 15 4.86 -19.65 62.57
CA SER A 15 3.49 -19.69 62.04
C SER A 15 3.04 -18.35 61.44
N GLY A 16 3.45 -17.22 62.03
CA GLY A 16 3.18 -15.88 61.47
C GLY A 16 3.90 -15.60 60.14
N ARG A 17 5.13 -16.07 59.97
CA ARG A 17 5.89 -15.94 58.71
C ARG A 17 5.32 -16.82 57.59
N LEU A 18 4.92 -18.05 57.90
CA LEU A 18 4.28 -18.95 56.94
C LEU A 18 2.89 -18.45 56.51
N ARG A 19 2.12 -17.83 57.41
CA ARG A 19 0.81 -17.24 57.07
C ARG A 19 0.92 -16.00 56.17
N ARG A 20 2.03 -15.23 56.27
CA ARG A 20 2.33 -14.14 55.32
C ARG A 20 2.67 -14.65 53.93
N ILE A 21 3.35 -15.80 53.81
CA ILE A 21 3.69 -16.41 52.52
C ILE A 21 2.42 -16.96 51.83
N ALA A 22 1.49 -17.51 52.58
CA ALA A 22 0.21 -17.98 52.03
C ALA A 22 -0.67 -16.86 51.45
N GLY A 23 -0.56 -15.62 51.95
CA GLY A 23 -1.26 -14.44 51.40
C GLY A 23 -0.60 -13.82 50.14
N ILE A 24 0.56 -14.35 49.71
CA ILE A 24 1.23 -13.93 48.47
C ILE A 24 0.66 -14.69 47.26
N PHE A 25 0.13 -15.90 47.47
CA PHE A 25 -0.47 -16.77 46.44
C PHE A 25 -1.95 -16.48 46.21
N ASN A 26 -2.34 -15.20 46.14
CA ASN A 26 -3.62 -14.88 45.52
C ASN A 26 -3.47 -15.13 44.02
N PHE A 27 -4.31 -16.00 43.46
CA PHE A 27 -4.27 -16.38 42.05
C PHE A 27 -4.14 -15.17 41.11
N GLU A 28 -4.85 -14.08 41.42
CA GLU A 28 -4.77 -12.80 40.70
C GLU A 28 -3.38 -12.17 40.68
N ARG A 29 -2.63 -12.25 41.80
CA ARG A 29 -1.27 -11.71 41.90
C ARG A 29 -0.27 -12.57 41.14
N VAL A 30 -0.44 -13.89 41.19
CA VAL A 30 0.38 -14.83 40.40
C VAL A 30 0.14 -14.61 38.91
N LEU A 31 -1.13 -14.46 38.50
CA LEU A 31 -1.50 -14.20 37.11
C LEU A 31 -0.95 -12.85 36.65
N THR A 32 -1.13 -11.78 37.43
CA THR A 32 -0.58 -10.45 37.13
C THR A 32 0.94 -10.48 37.01
N LEU A 33 1.64 -11.13 37.93
CA LEU A 33 3.11 -11.26 37.86
C LEU A 33 3.54 -12.08 36.64
N SER A 34 2.84 -13.17 36.32
CA SER A 34 3.15 -13.99 35.15
C SER A 34 2.94 -13.21 33.84
N LEU A 35 1.87 -12.42 33.74
CA LEU A 35 1.58 -11.59 32.57
C LEU A 35 2.61 -10.46 32.43
N CYS A 36 3.01 -9.82 33.54
CA CYS A 36 4.08 -8.83 33.55
C CYS A 36 5.40 -9.43 33.08
N LEU A 37 5.79 -10.59 33.60
CA LEU A 37 7.02 -11.27 33.21
C LEU A 37 7.00 -11.72 31.75
N ALA A 38 5.88 -12.27 31.29
CA ALA A 38 5.68 -12.68 29.90
C ALA A 38 5.76 -11.48 28.95
N SER A 39 5.14 -10.36 29.31
CA SER A 39 5.18 -9.12 28.52
C SER A 39 6.61 -8.58 28.45
N LEU A 40 7.29 -8.47 29.58
CA LEU A 40 8.67 -7.99 29.63
C LEU A 40 9.61 -8.89 28.80
N GLY A 41 9.44 -10.22 28.93
CA GLY A 41 10.19 -11.20 28.15
C GLY A 41 9.93 -11.10 26.66
N PHE A 42 8.66 -10.91 26.25
CA PHE A 42 8.29 -10.69 24.86
C PHE A 42 8.98 -9.44 24.29
N PHE A 43 8.95 -8.32 25.02
CA PHE A 43 9.59 -7.08 24.56
C PHE A 43 11.11 -7.20 24.46
N VAL A 44 11.77 -7.82 25.45
CA VAL A 44 13.23 -8.06 25.41
C VAL A 44 13.59 -8.97 24.24
N SER A 45 12.80 -10.02 23.99
CA SER A 45 12.99 -10.93 22.86
C SER A 45 12.82 -10.21 21.51
N ALA A 46 11.72 -9.48 21.33
CA ALA A 46 11.45 -8.71 20.12
C ALA A 46 12.55 -7.66 19.85
N TYR A 47 13.01 -6.97 20.90
CA TYR A 47 14.12 -6.02 20.81
C TYR A 47 15.44 -6.69 20.40
N SER A 48 15.75 -7.86 20.99
CA SER A 48 16.96 -8.61 20.63
C SER A 48 16.93 -9.09 19.18
N ILE A 49 15.77 -9.55 18.69
CA ILE A 49 15.58 -9.92 17.29
C ILE A 49 15.78 -8.70 16.39
N SER A 50 15.18 -7.57 16.73
CA SER A 50 15.30 -6.33 15.95
C SER A 50 16.74 -5.82 15.82
N LEU A 51 17.59 -6.04 16.84
CA LEU A 51 19.01 -5.66 16.77
C LEU A 51 19.86 -6.61 15.93
N ARG A 52 19.52 -7.90 15.94
CA ARG A 52 20.27 -8.92 15.18
C ARG A 52 19.84 -8.98 13.71
N ASP A 53 18.57 -8.69 13.46
CA ASP A 53 17.96 -8.80 12.15
C ASP A 53 16.81 -7.78 12.01
N PRO A 54 17.11 -6.56 11.53
CA PRO A 54 16.12 -5.48 11.45
C PRO A 54 14.96 -5.80 10.47
N ASP A 55 15.19 -6.68 9.50
CA ASP A 55 14.19 -7.07 8.50
C ASP A 55 13.38 -8.33 8.88
N TYR A 56 13.61 -8.89 10.07
CA TYR A 56 12.94 -10.12 10.52
C TYR A 56 11.40 -10.00 10.44
N PHE A 57 10.83 -8.94 11.01
CA PHE A 57 9.38 -8.76 11.05
C PHE A 57 8.79 -8.47 9.67
N THR A 58 9.50 -7.71 8.83
CA THR A 58 9.09 -7.46 7.45
C THR A 58 9.02 -8.77 6.66
N ARG A 59 10.04 -9.63 6.78
CA ARG A 59 10.05 -10.95 6.14
C ARG A 59 8.94 -11.85 6.65
N GLN A 60 8.69 -11.85 7.95
CA GLN A 60 7.62 -12.65 8.56
C GLN A 60 6.23 -12.18 8.11
N ILE A 61 6.02 -10.86 7.98
CA ILE A 61 4.77 -10.28 7.48
C ILE A 61 4.59 -10.67 6.01
N LEU A 62 5.61 -10.48 5.17
CA LEU A 62 5.57 -10.81 3.75
C LEU A 62 5.35 -12.31 3.50
N SER A 63 5.93 -13.19 4.33
CA SER A 63 5.71 -14.63 4.22
C SER A 63 4.32 -15.06 4.70
N SER A 64 3.73 -14.33 5.64
CA SER A 64 2.37 -14.57 6.14
C SER A 64 1.27 -14.02 5.22
N MET A 65 1.61 -13.04 4.37
CA MET A 65 0.76 -12.69 3.25
C MET A 65 0.71 -13.91 2.32
N ARG A 66 -0.41 -14.64 2.30
CA ARG A 66 -0.69 -15.61 1.24
C ARG A 66 -0.36 -14.93 -0.09
N PRO A 67 0.32 -15.61 -1.03
CA PRO A 67 0.20 -15.25 -2.43
C PRO A 67 -1.24 -15.60 -2.79
N THR A 68 -2.16 -14.73 -2.38
CA THR A 68 -3.43 -14.60 -3.06
C THR A 68 -3.04 -14.41 -4.51
N ASN A 69 -3.80 -15.01 -5.42
CA ASN A 69 -3.76 -14.75 -6.85
C ASN A 69 -3.93 -13.23 -7.08
N ILE A 70 -2.89 -12.47 -6.77
CA ILE A 70 -2.72 -11.08 -7.10
C ILE A 70 -2.31 -11.22 -8.54
N ASP A 71 -3.32 -11.07 -9.41
CA ASP A 71 -3.07 -10.87 -10.83
C ASP A 71 -1.95 -9.84 -10.91
N PRO A 72 -0.79 -10.18 -11.48
CA PRO A 72 0.28 -9.22 -11.59
C PRO A 72 -0.32 -8.01 -12.30
N ILE A 73 -0.30 -6.85 -11.65
CA ILE A 73 -0.57 -5.59 -12.36
C ILE A 73 0.63 -5.43 -13.31
N ILE A 74 0.48 -6.02 -14.50
CA ILE A 74 1.35 -5.83 -15.64
C ILE A 74 0.99 -4.44 -16.17
N THR A 75 1.47 -3.41 -15.47
CA THR A 75 1.62 -2.09 -16.09
C THR A 75 2.76 -2.18 -17.08
N GLY A 76 2.42 -2.49 -18.34
CA GLY A 76 3.15 -1.92 -19.47
C GLY A 76 3.98 -2.83 -20.37
N THR A 77 3.74 -4.15 -20.45
CA THR A 77 4.16 -4.91 -21.65
C THR A 77 3.09 -5.93 -22.03
N ILE A 78 2.43 -5.67 -23.15
CA ILE A 78 1.50 -6.60 -23.78
C ILE A 78 2.36 -7.74 -24.33
N ILE A 79 2.44 -8.86 -23.61
CA ILE A 79 2.82 -10.13 -24.22
C ILE A 79 1.54 -10.59 -24.92
N GLU A 80 1.59 -10.66 -26.25
CA GLU A 80 0.44 -10.99 -27.08
C GLU A 80 -0.28 -12.27 -26.63
N ALA A 81 -1.60 -12.14 -26.54
CA ALA A 81 -2.60 -13.20 -26.71
C ALA A 81 -2.66 -14.31 -25.66
N ASP A 82 -3.11 -13.98 -24.44
CA ASP A 82 -3.97 -14.94 -23.73
C ASP A 82 -5.36 -14.95 -24.39
N LYS A 83 -5.75 -16.08 -24.97
CA LYS A 83 -7.04 -16.29 -25.64
C LYS A 83 -8.23 -16.23 -24.68
N ASN A 84 -7.97 -16.24 -23.37
CA ASN A 84 -8.97 -16.15 -22.31
C ASN A 84 -9.00 -14.78 -21.60
N ALA A 85 -8.24 -13.78 -22.07
CA ALA A 85 -8.38 -12.43 -21.55
C ALA A 85 -9.78 -11.88 -21.86
N MET A 86 -10.45 -11.30 -20.86
CA MET A 86 -11.71 -10.59 -21.10
C MET A 86 -11.46 -9.49 -22.14
N PRO A 87 -12.28 -9.39 -23.21
CA PRO A 87 -12.08 -8.39 -24.23
C PRO A 87 -12.19 -7.01 -23.60
N ALA A 88 -11.13 -6.21 -23.72
CA ALA A 88 -11.17 -4.82 -23.30
C ALA A 88 -12.28 -4.10 -24.08
N PRO A 89 -13.05 -3.21 -23.44
CA PRO A 89 -14.05 -2.43 -24.13
C PRO A 89 -13.38 -1.62 -25.24
N GLN A 90 -13.66 -1.98 -26.50
CA GLN A 90 -13.20 -1.22 -27.65
C GLN A 90 -14.08 0.01 -27.78
N ILE A 91 -13.46 1.19 -27.83
CA ILE A 91 -14.15 2.44 -28.14
C ILE A 91 -14.57 2.34 -29.61
N VAL A 92 -15.83 1.96 -29.85
CA VAL A 92 -16.42 1.94 -31.19
C VAL A 92 -16.82 3.36 -31.54
N ARG A 93 -16.04 3.99 -32.43
CA ARG A 93 -16.35 5.32 -32.96
C ARG A 93 -17.35 5.21 -34.10
N ALA A 94 -18.34 6.10 -34.15
CA ALA A 94 -19.31 6.14 -35.25
C ALA A 94 -18.68 6.58 -36.58
N ARG A 95 -17.66 7.44 -36.52
CA ARG A 95 -16.84 7.87 -37.67
C ARG A 95 -15.37 7.99 -37.24
N PRO A 96 -14.40 7.77 -38.14
CA PRO A 96 -13.03 8.12 -37.87
C PRO A 96 -12.92 9.65 -37.68
N PRO A 97 -12.28 10.12 -36.59
CA PRO A 97 -12.10 11.55 -36.37
C PRO A 97 -11.12 12.12 -37.40
N VAL A 98 -11.37 13.36 -37.82
CA VAL A 98 -10.50 14.10 -38.75
C VAL A 98 -9.74 15.16 -37.96
N ALA A 99 -8.59 15.63 -38.44
CA ALA A 99 -7.80 16.67 -37.77
C ALA A 99 -8.60 17.92 -37.32
N ALA A 100 -9.65 18.30 -38.06
CA ALA A 100 -10.51 19.44 -37.72
C ALA A 100 -11.42 19.21 -36.50
N ASP A 101 -11.64 17.95 -36.12
CA ASP A 101 -12.47 17.58 -34.96
C ASP A 101 -11.69 17.69 -33.63
N TYR A 102 -10.38 17.92 -33.69
CA TYR A 102 -9.50 17.94 -32.52
C TYR A 102 -9.22 19.36 -32.04
N GLN A 103 -9.44 19.58 -30.74
CA GLN A 103 -9.08 20.80 -30.04
C GLN A 103 -8.02 20.50 -28.98
N ILE A 104 -6.98 21.33 -28.90
CA ILE A 104 -6.00 21.26 -27.82
C ILE A 104 -6.63 21.88 -26.57
N VAL A 105 -6.85 21.08 -25.54
CA VAL A 105 -7.36 21.56 -24.24
C VAL A 105 -6.22 22.11 -23.42
N MET A 106 -5.10 21.39 -23.35
CA MET A 106 -3.93 21.78 -22.60
C MET A 106 -2.69 21.02 -23.04
N VAL A 107 -1.53 21.65 -22.88
CA VAL A 107 -0.22 21.06 -23.13
C VAL A 107 0.59 21.08 -21.84
N PHE A 108 1.21 19.96 -21.52
CA PHE A 108 2.08 19.77 -20.36
C PHE A 108 3.39 19.13 -20.80
N GLU A 109 4.47 19.89 -20.71
CA GLU A 109 5.81 19.42 -21.10
C GLU A 109 5.81 18.79 -22.51
N ASN A 110 5.93 17.47 -22.61
CA ASN A 110 5.96 16.69 -23.86
C ASN A 110 4.66 15.92 -24.13
N GLU A 111 3.55 16.36 -23.54
CA GLU A 111 2.24 15.73 -23.65
C GLU A 111 1.16 16.78 -23.89
N ALA A 112 0.08 16.37 -24.56
CA ALA A 112 -1.08 17.21 -24.80
C ALA A 112 -2.36 16.43 -24.48
N ILE A 113 -3.37 17.16 -24.02
CA ILE A 113 -4.74 16.65 -23.93
C ILE A 113 -5.50 17.20 -25.13
N LEU A 114 -5.92 16.29 -26.01
CA LEU A 114 -6.77 16.58 -27.16
C LEU A 114 -8.21 16.22 -26.82
N ALA A 115 -9.14 17.12 -27.12
CA ALA A 115 -10.57 16.86 -27.07
C ALA A 115 -11.12 16.69 -28.49
N THR A 116 -12.04 15.76 -28.65
CA THR A 116 -13.07 15.81 -29.70
C THR A 116 -14.42 16.03 -29.03
N ASP A 117 -15.50 16.08 -29.81
CA ASP A 117 -16.87 16.19 -29.31
C ASP A 117 -17.27 15.07 -28.31
N GLN A 118 -16.61 13.92 -28.37
CA GLN A 118 -17.02 12.72 -27.62
C GLN A 118 -15.93 12.12 -26.73
N GLU A 119 -14.65 12.45 -26.96
CA GLU A 119 -13.55 11.84 -26.23
C GLU A 119 -12.47 12.86 -25.85
N LEU A 120 -11.84 12.61 -24.70
CA LEU A 120 -10.62 13.27 -24.27
C LEU A 120 -9.49 12.27 -24.35
N MET A 121 -8.44 12.63 -25.08
CA MET A 121 -7.29 11.79 -25.35
C MET A 121 -6.02 12.47 -24.84
N ARG A 122 -5.28 11.78 -23.99
CA ARG A 122 -3.91 12.17 -23.63
C ARG A 122 -2.95 11.62 -24.68
N VAL A 123 -2.18 12.50 -25.29
CA VAL A 123 -1.22 12.16 -26.35
C VAL A 123 0.19 12.59 -25.95
N LYS A 124 1.17 11.77 -26.30
CA LYS A 124 2.60 12.02 -26.05
C LYS A 124 3.35 11.97 -27.38
N VAL A 125 4.49 12.65 -27.45
CA VAL A 125 5.42 12.49 -28.58
C VAL A 125 5.72 11.01 -28.83
N GLY A 126 5.58 10.56 -30.08
CA GLY A 126 5.69 9.17 -30.51
C GLY A 126 4.39 8.36 -30.45
N SER A 127 3.28 8.93 -29.95
CA SER A 127 1.97 8.27 -29.98
C SER A 127 1.30 8.45 -31.33
N ARG A 128 0.53 7.46 -31.77
CA ARG A 128 -0.32 7.53 -32.97
C ARG A 128 -1.73 7.97 -32.61
N VAL A 129 -2.19 9.05 -33.25
CA VAL A 129 -3.53 9.62 -33.05
C VAL A 129 -4.35 9.40 -34.32
N PRO A 130 -5.57 8.84 -34.21
CA PRO A 130 -6.45 8.67 -35.37
C PRO A 130 -6.69 10.00 -36.09
N GLY A 131 -6.49 10.06 -37.41
CA GLY A 131 -6.72 11.26 -38.21
C GLY A 131 -5.66 12.36 -38.13
N LEU A 132 -4.68 12.24 -37.23
CA LEU A 132 -3.50 13.13 -37.16
C LEU A 132 -2.19 12.41 -37.51
N GLY A 133 -2.15 11.09 -37.35
CA GLY A 133 -0.97 10.27 -37.55
C GLY A 133 -0.05 10.25 -36.32
N ASP A 134 1.25 10.12 -36.56
CA ASP A 134 2.26 9.99 -35.50
C ASP A 134 2.65 11.37 -34.97
N VAL A 135 2.59 11.56 -33.64
CA VAL A 135 2.93 12.83 -33.00
C VAL A 135 4.44 13.01 -32.98
N LEU A 136 4.94 13.98 -33.76
CA LEU A 136 6.36 14.25 -33.92
C LEU A 136 6.88 15.22 -32.86
N LYS A 137 6.09 16.24 -32.53
CA LYS A 137 6.50 17.30 -31.62
C LYS A 137 5.29 17.94 -30.93
N ILE A 138 5.46 18.30 -29.66
CA ILE A 138 4.49 19.07 -28.88
C ILE A 138 5.26 20.25 -28.30
N ASP A 139 4.86 21.47 -28.64
CA ASP A 139 5.46 22.71 -28.14
C ASP A 139 4.42 23.49 -27.32
N PRO A 140 4.67 23.78 -26.03
CA PRO A 140 3.81 24.67 -25.26
C PRO A 140 3.98 26.11 -25.76
N THR A 141 2.86 26.81 -25.90
CA THR A 141 2.80 28.26 -26.15
C THR A 141 1.98 28.90 -25.03
N GLU A 142 2.07 30.22 -24.87
CA GLU A 142 1.32 30.97 -23.85
C GLU A 142 -0.21 30.77 -23.96
N THR A 143 -0.70 30.37 -25.12
CA THR A 143 -2.13 30.28 -25.46
C THR A 143 -2.63 28.84 -25.68
N GLY A 144 -1.90 27.80 -25.26
CA GLY A 144 -2.39 26.41 -25.29
C GLY A 144 -1.59 25.42 -26.15
N GLY A 145 -0.57 25.88 -26.88
CA GLY A 145 0.42 25.02 -27.53
C GLY A 145 0.18 24.66 -28.99
N THR A 146 1.16 23.98 -29.57
CA THR A 146 1.17 23.45 -30.94
C THR A 146 1.49 21.96 -30.90
N VAL A 147 0.69 21.14 -31.59
CA VAL A 147 0.91 19.71 -31.75
C VAL A 147 1.19 19.43 -33.21
N VAL A 148 2.41 19.01 -33.52
CA VAL A 148 2.85 18.63 -34.87
C VAL A 148 2.80 17.11 -34.99
N ALA A 149 1.91 16.62 -35.85
CA ALA A 149 1.81 15.21 -36.21
C ALA A 149 2.17 14.99 -37.68
N SER A 150 2.32 13.73 -38.09
CA SER A 150 2.76 13.37 -39.43
C SER A 150 1.80 13.81 -40.54
N GLU A 151 0.51 13.90 -40.26
CA GLU A 151 -0.52 14.23 -41.26
C GLU A 151 -1.12 15.63 -41.07
N ALA A 152 -1.02 16.20 -39.86
CA ALA A 152 -1.59 17.51 -39.56
C ALA A 152 -0.83 18.24 -38.43
N THR A 153 -0.94 19.57 -38.41
CA THR A 153 -0.46 20.40 -37.30
C THR A 153 -1.65 21.10 -36.64
N LEU A 154 -1.88 20.83 -35.36
CA LEU A 154 -2.86 21.55 -34.55
C LEU A 154 -2.20 22.74 -33.87
N ARG A 155 -2.90 23.87 -33.88
CA ARG A 155 -2.54 25.07 -33.12
C ARG A 155 -3.71 25.45 -32.25
N SER A 156 -3.45 25.81 -31.00
CA SER A 156 -4.48 26.39 -30.17
C SER A 156 -4.91 27.74 -30.78
N VAL A 157 -6.21 27.91 -30.99
CA VAL A 157 -6.79 29.21 -31.31
C VAL A 157 -6.90 29.96 -30.00
N ALA A 158 -6.11 31.03 -29.86
CA ALA A 158 -6.30 31.99 -28.77
C ALA A 158 -7.72 32.55 -28.89
N GLN A 159 -8.54 32.31 -27.87
CA GLN A 159 -9.87 32.91 -27.74
C GLN A 159 -9.82 33.99 -26.67
#